data_AF-A0A1G8V8M1-F1
#
_entry.id   AF-A0A1G8V8M1-F1
#
_cell.length_a   1.000
_cell.length_b   1.000
_cell.length_c   1.000
_cell.angle_alpha   90.00
_cell.angle_beta   90.00
_cell.angle_gamma   90.00
#
_symmetry.space_group_name_H-M   'P 1'
#
loop_
_entity.id
_entity.type
_entity.pdbx_description
1 polymer ?
#
loop_
_entity_poly.entity_id
_entity_poly.type
_entity_poly.pdbx_seq_one_letter_code
_entity_poly.pdbx_strand_id
1 'polypeptide(L)'
;MTTTQTPPAPPNPPVAPYRSTVVPPGRDGFPQLLRAEWTKLRTVRRWNLTLLGAVLLTILISLFAASSGKVETSGEKRGPAPTGPGGIQILDSFRYVHRSLPGDGTLTVRVDRLVGQGETRLSGWAKAGLLLKKSTAQGAPYAAVMVTPGHGVRFQHDFVHDTAGSEGDGVATARWLRLVRDGTRITGYESADGSGWQRVGSADVPGLDGTVQAGLFVTSPMVTRMERSFGAVSVDSRPARATAEFGQVAVSGTQGDWRHTGVGGRLPAGAGESEGAGTSTGTGGAFTVTGSGDIAPAVQDMDLGATSLSGTQLGLVLIAALGALFVTAEYRRGMIRTTFAASPRRGRVLVAKAAVVGAVTFVAGLVASVVSFVIGQPMLRANGHKPPQFAELHFTDGPVLRAVAGSGVLLALIAVLALGLGALLRRTAPAIATVVVLFVAPLVLVSILPLGLSRFLQQVTPVAGFAIQETRTRYGHVDSLCLPEDGCYPQGPWLGLGMLALYVAVVLALAVWRVRRRDV
;
A
#
# COMPACT_ATOMS: atom_id res chain seq x y z
N MET A 1 96.46 -28.56 50.34
CA MET A 1 95.96 -28.44 48.95
C MET A 1 95.54 -29.83 48.51
N THR A 2 94.23 -30.07 48.45
CA THR A 2 93.65 -31.35 48.04
C THR A 2 92.74 -31.03 46.86
N THR A 3 93.16 -31.40 45.64
CA THR A 3 92.38 -31.20 44.42
C THR A 3 91.36 -32.32 44.28
N THR A 4 90.10 -32.01 44.54
CA THR A 4 88.93 -32.88 44.33
C THR A 4 88.61 -32.92 42.84
N GLN A 5 88.72 -34.11 42.23
CA GLN A 5 88.34 -34.35 40.84
C GLN A 5 86.84 -34.73 40.79
N THR A 6 86.04 -33.94 40.09
CA THR A 6 84.59 -34.11 39.93
C THR A 6 84.28 -35.10 38.80
N PRO A 7 83.30 -36.02 38.93
CA PRO A 7 82.96 -36.97 37.87
C PRO A 7 82.26 -36.28 36.67
N PRO A 8 82.37 -36.83 35.44
CA PRO A 8 81.77 -36.22 34.25
C PRO A 8 80.24 -36.33 34.24
N ALA A 9 79.59 -35.28 33.74
CA ALA A 9 78.14 -35.15 33.65
C ALA A 9 77.51 -36.16 32.67
N PRO A 10 76.29 -36.65 32.94
CA PRO A 10 75.58 -37.57 32.04
C PRO A 10 75.19 -36.89 30.72
N PRO A 11 75.13 -37.64 29.60
CA PRO A 11 74.77 -37.09 28.30
C PRO A 11 73.31 -36.60 28.27
N ASN A 12 73.10 -35.45 27.62
CA ASN A 12 71.78 -34.85 27.45
C ASN A 12 70.82 -35.81 26.70
N PRO A 13 69.56 -35.95 27.14
CA PRO A 13 68.58 -36.75 26.42
C PRO A 13 68.31 -36.16 25.03
N PRO A 14 68.00 -37.00 24.02
CA PRO A 14 67.72 -36.53 22.66
C PRO A 14 66.49 -35.62 22.65
N VAL A 15 66.66 -34.40 22.15
CA VAL A 15 65.57 -33.44 21.93
C VAL A 15 64.69 -33.98 20.82
N ALA A 16 63.52 -34.53 21.17
CA ALA A 16 62.50 -34.87 20.18
C ALA A 16 62.07 -33.60 19.43
N PRO A 17 62.03 -33.60 18.09
CA PRO A 17 61.59 -32.42 17.34
C PRO A 17 60.14 -32.08 17.75
N TYR A 18 59.93 -30.83 18.15
CA TYR A 18 58.60 -30.30 18.44
C TYR A 18 57.70 -30.48 17.21
N ARG A 19 56.80 -31.47 17.24
CA ARG A 19 55.70 -31.57 16.29
C ARG A 19 54.59 -30.67 16.81
N SER A 20 54.35 -29.56 16.12
CA SER A 20 53.20 -28.74 16.44
C SER A 20 51.93 -29.58 16.25
N THR A 21 51.13 -29.70 17.30
CA THR A 21 49.80 -30.33 17.25
C THR A 21 48.77 -29.35 16.69
N VAL A 22 49.15 -28.57 15.68
CA VAL A 22 48.22 -27.69 14.98
C VAL A 22 47.27 -28.61 14.25
N VAL A 23 46.11 -28.84 14.87
CA VAL A 23 44.92 -29.41 14.25
C VAL A 23 44.82 -28.80 12.84
N PRO A 24 44.67 -29.60 11.77
CA PRO A 24 44.62 -29.07 10.42
C PRO A 24 43.62 -27.91 10.40
N PRO A 25 43.98 -26.75 9.80
CA PRO A 25 43.17 -25.55 9.89
C PRO A 25 41.73 -25.92 9.52
N GLY A 26 40.86 -25.87 10.52
CA GLY A 26 39.46 -26.24 10.35
C GLY A 26 38.94 -25.44 9.17
N ARG A 27 38.36 -26.12 8.17
CA ARG A 27 37.89 -25.48 6.94
C ARG A 27 37.08 -24.24 7.31
N ASP A 28 37.53 -23.06 6.84
CA ASP A 28 36.84 -21.77 6.94
C ASP A 28 35.53 -21.80 6.12
N GLY A 29 34.56 -22.55 6.63
CA GLY A 29 33.24 -22.64 6.06
C GLY A 29 32.41 -21.43 6.46
N PHE A 30 31.53 -21.03 5.55
CA PHE A 30 30.55 -19.98 5.82
C PHE A 30 29.66 -20.27 7.06
N PRO A 31 29.27 -21.53 7.38
CA PRO A 31 28.54 -21.83 8.61
C PRO A 31 29.32 -21.52 9.90
N GLN A 32 30.63 -21.73 9.91
CA GLN A 32 31.49 -21.40 11.05
C GLN A 32 31.54 -19.87 11.27
N LEU A 33 31.62 -19.10 10.18
CA LEU A 33 31.54 -17.63 10.25
C LEU A 33 30.18 -17.17 10.80
N LEU A 34 29.07 -17.74 10.33
CA LEU A 34 27.74 -17.44 10.87
C LEU A 34 27.64 -17.74 12.36
N ARG A 35 28.16 -18.89 12.81
CA ARG A 35 28.18 -19.27 14.23
C ARG A 35 29.05 -18.33 15.07
N ALA A 36 30.19 -17.88 14.54
CA ALA A 36 31.06 -16.93 15.23
C ALA A 36 30.37 -15.57 15.42
N GLU A 37 29.76 -15.03 14.36
CA GLU A 37 29.02 -13.76 14.41
C GLU A 37 27.79 -13.86 15.31
N TRP A 38 27.07 -14.99 15.28
CA TRP A 38 25.95 -15.26 16.19
C TRP A 38 26.38 -15.28 17.66
N THR A 39 27.48 -15.99 17.97
CA THR A 39 28.05 -16.04 19.32
C THR A 39 28.42 -14.64 19.81
N LYS A 40 29.03 -13.81 18.95
CA LYS A 40 29.40 -12.43 19.28
C LYS A 40 28.18 -11.56 19.58
N LEU A 41 27.12 -11.69 18.79
CA LEU A 41 25.87 -10.95 19.03
C LEU A 41 25.27 -11.34 20.39
N ARG A 42 25.23 -12.63 20.70
CA ARG A 42 24.67 -13.16 21.95
C ARG A 42 25.47 -12.75 23.19
N THR A 43 26.80 -12.74 23.12
CA THR A 43 27.66 -12.47 24.30
C THR A 43 27.78 -10.99 24.64
N VAL A 44 27.65 -10.08 23.67
CA VAL A 44 27.79 -8.64 23.92
C VAL A 44 26.44 -8.05 24.30
N ARG A 45 26.21 -7.91 25.61
CA ARG A 45 24.95 -7.41 26.22
C ARG A 45 24.44 -6.10 25.61
N ARG A 46 25.34 -5.21 25.18
CA ARG A 46 24.97 -3.93 24.55
C ARG A 46 24.16 -4.09 23.27
N TRP A 47 24.40 -5.13 22.45
CA TRP A 47 23.61 -5.37 21.23
C TRP A 47 22.18 -5.77 21.56
N ASN A 48 22.02 -6.65 22.54
CA ASN A 48 20.69 -7.10 22.98
C ASN A 48 19.89 -5.95 23.59
N LEU A 49 20.54 -5.06 24.36
CA LEU A 49 19.90 -3.86 24.88
C LEU A 49 19.48 -2.88 23.77
N THR A 50 20.32 -2.66 22.75
CA THR A 50 19.93 -1.81 21.61
C THR A 50 18.80 -2.40 20.80
N LEU A 51 18.77 -3.73 20.60
CA LEU A 51 17.70 -4.43 19.90
C LEU A 51 16.39 -4.36 20.68
N LEU A 52 16.44 -4.60 22.00
CA LEU A 52 15.28 -4.48 22.88
C LEU A 52 14.76 -3.04 22.90
N GLY A 53 15.66 -2.04 23.00
CA GLY A 53 15.29 -0.64 22.90
C GLY A 53 14.62 -0.29 21.58
N ALA A 54 15.10 -0.85 20.45
CA ALA A 54 14.48 -0.67 19.15
C ALA A 54 13.06 -1.26 19.09
N VAL A 55 12.87 -2.46 19.63
CA VAL A 55 11.55 -3.12 19.72
C VAL A 55 10.60 -2.30 20.57
N LEU A 56 11.03 -1.90 21.78
CA LEU A 56 10.21 -1.12 22.71
C LEU A 56 9.85 0.25 22.14
N LEU A 57 10.80 0.95 21.51
CA LEU A 57 10.53 2.24 20.87
C LEU A 57 9.53 2.08 19.72
N THR A 58 9.70 1.05 18.88
CA THR A 58 8.79 0.77 17.76
C THR A 58 7.37 0.54 18.28
N ILE A 59 7.21 -0.28 19.32
CA ILE A 59 5.91 -0.54 19.94
C ILE A 59 5.33 0.74 20.54
N LEU A 60 6.09 1.43 21.40
CA LEU A 60 5.65 2.64 22.09
C LEU A 60 5.14 3.71 21.11
N ILE A 61 5.87 3.98 20.03
CA ILE A 61 5.47 4.97 19.04
C ILE A 61 4.24 4.51 18.26
N SER A 62 4.15 3.22 17.91
CA SER A 62 2.96 2.69 17.21
C SER A 62 1.70 2.81 18.08
N LEU A 63 1.83 2.52 19.38
CA LEU A 63 0.73 2.66 20.34
C LEU A 63 0.37 4.13 20.58
N PHE A 64 1.38 5.01 20.62
CA PHE A 64 1.15 6.45 20.70
C PHE A 64 0.32 6.93 19.49
N ALA A 65 0.71 6.57 18.26
CA ALA A 65 -0.03 6.90 17.04
C ALA A 65 -1.46 6.32 17.04
N ALA A 66 -1.64 5.09 17.53
CA ALA A 66 -2.95 4.48 17.69
C ALA A 66 -3.84 5.21 18.73
N SER A 67 -3.22 5.74 19.79
CA SER A 67 -3.91 6.42 20.88
C SER A 67 -4.23 7.89 20.59
N SER A 68 -3.48 8.54 19.71
CA SER A 68 -3.55 10.00 19.50
C SER A 68 -4.73 10.43 18.62
N GLY A 69 -5.16 9.61 17.67
CA GLY A 69 -6.28 9.92 16.80
C GLY A 69 -7.61 9.53 17.44
N LYS A 70 -8.57 10.46 17.53
CA LYS A 70 -9.97 10.18 17.87
C LYS A 70 -10.87 10.61 16.73
N VAL A 71 -11.86 9.77 16.42
CA VAL A 71 -12.93 10.11 15.48
C VAL A 71 -14.16 10.44 16.30
N GLU A 72 -14.49 11.73 16.38
CA GLU A 72 -15.75 12.20 16.94
C GLU A 72 -16.78 12.30 15.81
N THR A 73 -17.80 11.45 15.85
CA THR A 73 -18.99 11.65 15.02
C THR A 73 -19.81 12.77 15.67
N SER A 74 -19.79 13.97 15.09
CA SER A 74 -20.64 15.08 15.56
C SER A 74 -22.11 14.61 15.62
N GLY A 75 -22.79 14.95 16.71
CA GLY A 75 -24.11 14.43 17.12
C GLY A 75 -25.30 14.79 16.22
N GLU A 76 -25.06 15.12 14.96
CA GLU A 76 -26.12 15.16 13.96
C GLU A 76 -26.52 13.71 13.68
N LYS A 77 -27.80 13.37 13.88
CA LYS A 77 -28.36 12.01 13.68
C LYS A 77 -28.21 11.58 12.20
N ARG A 78 -26.99 11.28 11.77
CA ARG A 78 -26.67 10.64 10.51
C ARG A 78 -27.03 9.17 10.65
N GLY A 79 -27.86 8.67 9.73
CA GLY A 79 -28.01 7.24 9.57
C GLY A 79 -26.65 6.59 9.29
N PRO A 80 -26.49 5.27 9.54
CA PRO A 80 -25.27 4.57 9.20
C PRO A 80 -24.96 4.78 7.71
N ALA A 81 -23.67 4.95 7.38
CA ALA A 81 -23.25 5.03 6.00
C ALA A 81 -23.74 3.79 5.23
N PRO A 82 -24.15 3.93 3.96
CA PRO A 82 -24.67 2.79 3.22
C PRO A 82 -23.56 1.74 3.07
N THR A 83 -23.97 0.48 3.18
CA THR A 83 -23.09 -0.68 3.06
C THR A 83 -23.53 -1.52 1.87
N GLY A 84 -22.55 -1.98 1.10
CA GLY A 84 -22.78 -2.83 -0.07
C GLY A 84 -22.78 -4.32 0.29
N PRO A 85 -22.96 -5.19 -0.71
CA PRO A 85 -22.70 -6.62 -0.56
C PRO A 85 -21.31 -6.86 0.05
N GLY A 86 -21.22 -7.74 1.05
CA GLY A 86 -19.97 -8.00 1.77
C GLY A 86 -19.66 -7.02 2.91
N GLY A 87 -20.58 -6.10 3.26
CA GLY A 87 -20.47 -5.26 4.47
C GLY A 87 -19.49 -4.09 4.36
N ILE A 88 -18.95 -3.84 3.18
CA ILE A 88 -18.07 -2.70 2.89
C ILE A 88 -18.86 -1.40 2.82
N GLN A 89 -18.24 -0.30 3.24
CA GLN A 89 -18.81 1.03 3.05
C GLN A 89 -18.75 1.41 1.57
N ILE A 90 -19.82 2.01 1.06
CA ILE A 90 -19.98 2.35 -0.35
C ILE A 90 -20.50 3.78 -0.52
N LEU A 91 -20.29 4.32 -1.71
CA LEU A 91 -20.99 5.47 -2.26
C LEU A 91 -22.07 4.91 -3.20
N ASP A 92 -23.32 5.30 -3.00
CA ASP A 92 -24.45 4.90 -3.85
C ASP A 92 -25.41 6.07 -3.99
N SER A 93 -24.95 7.06 -4.76
CA SER A 93 -25.68 8.28 -5.06
C SER A 93 -25.63 8.57 -6.55
N PHE A 94 -26.78 8.60 -7.20
CA PHE A 94 -26.90 8.79 -8.65
C PHE A 94 -28.33 9.12 -9.07
N ARG A 95 -28.51 9.60 -10.30
CA ARG A 95 -29.83 9.74 -10.92
C ARG A 95 -30.18 8.51 -11.74
N TYR A 96 -31.38 7.95 -11.54
CA TYR A 96 -31.82 6.70 -12.14
C TYR A 96 -33.16 6.86 -12.87
N VAL A 97 -33.22 6.41 -14.13
CA VAL A 97 -34.44 6.36 -14.95
C VAL A 97 -34.68 4.90 -15.32
N HIS A 98 -35.71 4.28 -14.75
CA HIS A 98 -35.80 2.81 -14.70
C HIS A 98 -37.22 2.25 -14.83
N ARG A 99 -37.28 0.96 -15.17
CA ARG A 99 -38.49 0.12 -15.24
C ARG A 99 -38.24 -1.21 -14.52
N SER A 100 -39.30 -1.93 -14.18
CA SER A 100 -39.17 -3.25 -13.58
C SER A 100 -38.81 -4.29 -14.65
N LEU A 101 -37.89 -5.19 -14.33
CA LEU A 101 -37.48 -6.32 -15.18
C LEU A 101 -37.64 -7.62 -14.36
N PRO A 102 -38.73 -8.39 -14.56
CA PRO A 102 -39.03 -9.58 -13.75
C PRO A 102 -38.15 -10.79 -14.03
N GLY A 103 -37.52 -10.87 -15.21
CA GLY A 103 -36.68 -11.99 -15.62
C GLY A 103 -35.64 -11.55 -16.64
N ASP A 104 -35.43 -12.40 -17.66
CA ASP A 104 -34.46 -12.12 -18.72
C ASP A 104 -34.85 -10.91 -19.55
N GLY A 105 -33.83 -10.20 -20.03
CA GLY A 105 -34.05 -8.97 -20.75
C GLY A 105 -32.78 -8.40 -21.33
N THR A 106 -32.98 -7.46 -22.25
CA THR A 106 -31.89 -6.74 -22.90
C THR A 106 -32.21 -5.27 -22.88
N LEU A 107 -31.24 -4.47 -22.44
CA LEU A 107 -31.27 -3.02 -22.52
C LEU A 107 -30.19 -2.59 -23.50
N THR A 108 -30.52 -1.71 -24.43
CA THR A 108 -29.59 -1.14 -25.40
C THR A 108 -29.82 0.37 -25.45
N VAL A 109 -28.73 1.14 -25.48
CA VAL A 109 -28.79 2.60 -25.58
C VAL A 109 -27.60 3.12 -26.38
N ARG A 110 -27.79 4.24 -27.06
CA ARG A 110 -26.71 5.06 -27.58
C ARG A 110 -26.49 6.24 -26.64
N VAL A 111 -25.31 6.32 -26.03
CA VAL A 111 -24.90 7.50 -25.26
C VAL A 111 -24.37 8.52 -26.26
N ASP A 112 -25.15 9.56 -26.51
CA ASP A 112 -24.86 10.59 -27.51
C ASP A 112 -23.88 11.63 -26.97
N ARG A 113 -24.04 11.99 -25.69
CA ARG A 113 -23.22 13.01 -25.04
C ARG A 113 -23.16 12.82 -23.53
N LEU A 114 -22.06 13.23 -22.92
CA LEU A 114 -21.88 13.31 -21.47
C LEU A 114 -21.07 14.56 -21.11
N VAL A 115 -21.65 15.51 -20.39
CA VAL A 115 -20.95 16.77 -20.06
C VAL A 115 -21.09 17.17 -18.61
N GLY A 116 -20.10 17.94 -18.13
CA GLY A 116 -20.19 18.61 -16.84
C GLY A 116 -21.17 19.78 -16.88
N GLN A 117 -21.75 20.14 -15.74
CA GLN A 117 -22.65 21.29 -15.62
C GLN A 117 -22.00 22.46 -14.86
N GLY A 118 -22.23 23.71 -15.31
CA GLY A 118 -21.72 24.93 -14.67
C GLY A 118 -20.23 25.17 -14.92
N GLU A 119 -19.56 25.83 -13.96
CA GLU A 119 -18.10 26.07 -14.00
C GLU A 119 -17.27 24.81 -13.66
N THR A 120 -17.92 23.69 -13.30
CA THR A 120 -17.23 22.47 -12.88
C THR A 120 -16.79 21.64 -14.09
N ARG A 121 -15.50 21.28 -14.13
CA ARG A 121 -14.96 20.33 -15.12
C ARG A 121 -15.63 18.97 -14.89
N LEU A 122 -16.01 18.29 -15.97
CA LEU A 122 -16.49 16.91 -15.90
C LEU A 122 -15.44 16.01 -15.24
N SER A 123 -15.84 15.24 -14.24
CA SER A 123 -14.95 14.25 -13.61
C SER A 123 -14.56 13.18 -14.63
N GLY A 124 -13.28 12.77 -14.62
CA GLY A 124 -12.81 11.65 -15.47
C GLY A 124 -13.56 10.35 -15.18
N TRP A 125 -14.02 10.19 -13.94
CA TRP A 125 -14.85 9.07 -13.46
C TRP A 125 -16.34 9.39 -13.41
N ALA A 126 -16.82 10.44 -14.10
CA ALA A 126 -18.25 10.57 -14.34
C ALA A 126 -18.76 9.34 -15.11
N LYS A 127 -19.94 8.84 -14.74
CA LYS A 127 -20.49 7.59 -15.24
C LYS A 127 -21.86 7.84 -15.86
N ALA A 128 -22.05 7.39 -17.10
CA ALA A 128 -23.35 7.37 -17.75
C ALA A 128 -23.55 6.07 -18.52
N GLY A 129 -24.70 5.42 -18.36
CA GLY A 129 -24.95 4.16 -19.05
C GLY A 129 -26.17 3.39 -18.57
N LEU A 130 -26.08 2.07 -18.67
CA LEU A 130 -27.12 1.12 -18.31
C LEU A 130 -26.85 0.50 -16.94
N LEU A 131 -27.89 0.35 -16.13
CA LEU A 131 -27.84 -0.21 -14.78
C LEU A 131 -29.00 -1.18 -14.55
N LEU A 132 -28.66 -2.38 -14.08
CA LEU A 132 -29.57 -3.34 -13.46
C LEU A 132 -29.28 -3.37 -11.97
N LYS A 133 -30.26 -3.01 -11.15
CA LYS A 133 -30.11 -2.93 -9.69
C LYS A 133 -31.29 -3.61 -9.01
N LYS A 134 -31.04 -4.35 -7.93
CA LYS A 134 -32.09 -5.10 -7.22
C LYS A 134 -33.27 -4.21 -6.79
N SER A 135 -32.97 -3.01 -6.29
CA SER A 135 -33.96 -2.01 -5.93
C SER A 135 -33.33 -0.60 -5.94
N THR A 136 -34.15 0.44 -5.76
CA THR A 136 -33.67 1.82 -5.62
C THR A 136 -33.10 2.13 -4.23
N ALA A 137 -32.97 1.13 -3.34
CA ALA A 137 -32.35 1.31 -2.04
C ALA A 137 -30.82 1.44 -2.17
N GLN A 138 -30.20 2.27 -1.32
CA GLN A 138 -28.75 2.36 -1.27
C GLN A 138 -28.13 1.03 -0.82
N GLY A 139 -27.00 0.66 -1.42
CA GLY A 139 -26.28 -0.58 -1.14
C GLY A 139 -26.86 -1.83 -1.82
N ALA A 140 -27.97 -1.70 -2.56
CA ALA A 140 -28.55 -2.85 -3.27
C ALA A 140 -27.60 -3.37 -4.37
N PRO A 141 -27.45 -4.70 -4.54
CA PRO A 141 -26.65 -5.32 -5.60
C PRO A 141 -26.96 -4.77 -6.98
N TYR A 142 -25.95 -4.67 -7.84
CA TYR A 142 -26.12 -4.13 -9.18
C TYR A 142 -25.09 -4.64 -10.18
N ALA A 143 -25.43 -4.52 -11.47
CA ALA A 143 -24.49 -4.59 -12.58
C ALA A 143 -24.75 -3.43 -13.55
N ALA A 144 -23.68 -2.84 -14.07
CA ALA A 144 -23.74 -1.68 -14.95
C ALA A 144 -22.73 -1.80 -16.08
N VAL A 145 -23.08 -1.22 -17.23
CA VAL A 145 -22.12 -0.89 -18.28
C VAL A 145 -22.25 0.60 -18.58
N MET A 146 -21.13 1.32 -18.59
CA MET A 146 -21.13 2.79 -18.69
C MET A 146 -19.95 3.31 -19.50
N VAL A 147 -20.13 4.51 -20.06
CA VAL A 147 -19.02 5.34 -20.52
C VAL A 147 -18.47 6.17 -19.37
N THR A 148 -17.16 6.39 -19.40
CA THR A 148 -16.41 7.28 -18.50
C THR A 148 -15.47 8.17 -19.33
N PRO A 149 -15.47 9.50 -19.12
CA PRO A 149 -14.68 10.42 -19.96
C PRO A 149 -13.17 10.18 -19.89
N GLY A 150 -12.63 9.86 -18.72
CA GLY A 150 -11.19 9.64 -18.54
C GLY A 150 -10.76 8.18 -18.73
N HIS A 151 -11.71 7.24 -18.77
CA HIS A 151 -11.41 5.82 -18.55
C HIS A 151 -12.15 4.86 -19.50
N GLY A 152 -12.74 5.36 -20.58
CA GLY A 152 -13.37 4.55 -21.62
C GLY A 152 -14.68 3.89 -21.17
N VAL A 153 -14.99 2.71 -21.72
CA VAL A 153 -16.15 1.92 -21.29
C VAL A 153 -15.79 1.02 -20.12
N ARG A 154 -16.71 0.90 -19.16
CA ARG A 154 -16.55 0.10 -17.95
C ARG A 154 -17.75 -0.80 -17.73
N PHE A 155 -17.48 -2.03 -17.29
CA PHE A 155 -18.49 -2.92 -16.71
C PHE A 155 -18.23 -3.04 -15.21
N GLN A 156 -19.17 -2.56 -14.39
CA GLN A 156 -19.06 -2.55 -12.94
C GLN A 156 -20.17 -3.38 -12.31
N HIS A 157 -19.86 -4.09 -11.23
CA HIS A 157 -20.89 -4.77 -10.43
C HIS A 157 -20.52 -4.81 -8.95
N ASP A 158 -21.56 -4.82 -8.10
CA ASP A 158 -21.47 -4.85 -6.63
C ASP A 158 -20.42 -3.90 -6.05
N PHE A 159 -20.31 -2.71 -6.64
CA PHE A 159 -19.43 -1.61 -6.24
C PHE A 159 -17.94 -1.89 -6.43
N VAL A 160 -17.42 -3.06 -6.09
CA VAL A 160 -15.97 -3.35 -6.03
C VAL A 160 -15.37 -3.92 -7.29
N HIS A 161 -16.19 -4.47 -8.18
CA HIS A 161 -15.70 -5.12 -9.39
C HIS A 161 -15.82 -4.17 -10.58
N ASP A 162 -14.73 -4.06 -11.34
CA ASP A 162 -14.63 -3.25 -12.55
C ASP A 162 -13.87 -4.04 -13.62
N THR A 163 -14.37 -4.00 -14.85
CA THR A 163 -13.70 -4.53 -16.04
C THR A 163 -13.65 -3.44 -17.09
N ALA A 164 -12.44 -3.16 -17.59
CA ALA A 164 -12.22 -2.19 -18.66
C ALA A 164 -12.64 -2.76 -20.03
N GLY A 165 -13.40 -1.96 -20.78
CA GLY A 165 -13.66 -2.17 -22.21
C GLY A 165 -12.71 -1.35 -23.07
N SER A 166 -13.23 -0.76 -24.14
CA SER A 166 -12.46 0.09 -25.04
C SER A 166 -11.90 1.33 -24.33
N GLU A 167 -10.62 1.61 -24.60
CA GLU A 167 -9.94 2.82 -24.15
C GLU A 167 -10.34 4.03 -25.02
N GLY A 168 -10.34 5.22 -24.43
CA GLY A 168 -10.59 6.47 -25.13
C GLY A 168 -11.39 7.45 -24.28
N ASP A 169 -11.52 8.69 -24.75
CA ASP A 169 -12.47 9.64 -24.18
C ASP A 169 -13.88 9.15 -24.51
N GLY A 170 -14.52 8.49 -23.53
CA GLY A 170 -15.85 7.89 -23.66
C GLY A 170 -16.96 8.88 -24.04
N VAL A 171 -16.62 10.16 -24.16
CA VAL A 171 -17.49 11.28 -24.54
C VAL A 171 -17.18 11.85 -25.92
N ALA A 172 -15.97 11.63 -26.47
CA ALA A 172 -15.55 12.24 -27.73
C ALA A 172 -16.34 11.72 -28.95
N THR A 173 -16.92 10.52 -28.84
CA THR A 173 -17.76 9.89 -29.88
C THR A 173 -18.92 9.18 -29.22
N ALA A 174 -20.10 9.20 -29.85
CA ALA A 174 -21.26 8.48 -29.35
C ALA A 174 -20.95 6.99 -29.22
N ARG A 175 -21.43 6.35 -28.15
CA ARG A 175 -21.16 4.93 -27.87
C ARG A 175 -22.43 4.16 -27.59
N TRP A 176 -22.53 2.99 -28.20
CA TRP A 176 -23.61 2.06 -27.96
C TRP A 176 -23.25 1.12 -26.82
N LEU A 177 -24.18 0.98 -25.88
CA LEU A 177 -24.06 0.12 -24.72
C LEU A 177 -25.22 -0.86 -24.71
N ARG A 178 -24.95 -2.10 -24.30
CA ARG A 178 -25.98 -3.12 -24.11
C ARG A 178 -25.71 -3.90 -22.83
N LEU A 179 -26.77 -4.11 -22.05
CA LEU A 179 -26.75 -5.01 -20.90
C LEU A 179 -27.76 -6.13 -21.14
N VAL A 180 -27.29 -7.37 -21.04
CA VAL A 180 -28.11 -8.57 -21.22
C VAL A 180 -28.16 -9.33 -19.89
N ARG A 181 -29.37 -9.64 -19.42
CA ARG A 181 -29.61 -10.56 -18.32
C ARG A 181 -30.14 -11.87 -18.88
N ASP A 182 -29.45 -12.96 -18.56
CA ASP A 182 -29.78 -14.34 -18.90
C ASP A 182 -29.67 -15.19 -17.63
N GLY A 183 -30.81 -15.48 -17.01
CA GLY A 183 -30.92 -16.04 -15.67
C GLY A 183 -30.25 -15.13 -14.63
N THR A 184 -29.19 -15.66 -14.01
CA THR A 184 -28.36 -14.95 -13.02
C THR A 184 -27.21 -14.17 -13.64
N ARG A 185 -26.89 -14.43 -14.91
CA ARG A 185 -25.73 -13.88 -15.59
C ARG A 185 -26.07 -12.57 -16.24
N ILE A 186 -25.28 -11.55 -15.94
CA ILE A 186 -25.39 -10.22 -16.55
C ILE A 186 -24.15 -9.97 -17.36
N THR A 187 -24.34 -9.62 -18.64
CA THR A 187 -23.25 -9.36 -19.58
C THR A 187 -23.38 -7.96 -20.16
N GLY A 188 -22.29 -7.19 -20.03
CA GLY A 188 -22.16 -5.86 -20.62
C GLY A 188 -21.44 -5.92 -21.96
N TYR A 189 -21.97 -5.20 -22.94
CA TYR A 189 -21.41 -5.07 -24.27
C TYR A 189 -21.32 -3.59 -24.67
N GLU A 190 -20.39 -3.31 -25.57
CA GLU A 190 -20.20 -2.02 -26.20
C GLU A 190 -20.16 -2.15 -27.72
N SER A 191 -20.45 -1.05 -28.41
CA SER A 191 -20.36 -0.97 -29.86
C SER A 191 -20.10 0.47 -30.30
N ALA A 192 -19.34 0.64 -31.39
CA ALA A 192 -19.12 1.95 -32.02
C ALA A 192 -20.26 2.35 -32.97
N ASP A 193 -20.93 1.38 -33.57
CA ASP A 193 -21.88 1.56 -34.67
C ASP A 193 -23.30 1.04 -34.36
N GLY A 194 -23.47 0.30 -33.27
CA GLY A 194 -24.72 -0.34 -32.86
C GLY A 194 -24.94 -1.71 -33.50
N SER A 195 -24.03 -2.17 -34.38
CA SER A 195 -24.15 -3.40 -35.15
C SER A 195 -23.10 -4.45 -34.74
N GLY A 196 -21.84 -4.03 -34.58
CA GLY A 196 -20.74 -4.85 -34.10
C GLY A 196 -20.60 -4.76 -32.59
N TRP A 197 -20.94 -5.82 -31.87
CA TRP A 197 -20.95 -5.84 -30.40
C TRP A 197 -19.72 -6.54 -29.84
N GLN A 198 -18.99 -5.86 -28.96
CA GLN A 198 -17.88 -6.41 -28.19
C GLN A 198 -18.30 -6.59 -26.74
N ARG A 199 -17.96 -7.74 -26.14
CA ARG A 199 -18.22 -8.00 -24.73
C ARG A 199 -17.19 -7.26 -23.88
N VAL A 200 -17.68 -6.45 -22.93
CA VAL A 200 -16.87 -5.75 -21.93
C VAL A 200 -16.64 -6.63 -20.72
N GLY A 201 -17.71 -7.22 -20.18
CA GLY A 201 -17.65 -8.03 -18.97
C GLY A 201 -18.88 -8.92 -18.79
N SER A 202 -18.79 -9.94 -17.92
CA SER A 202 -19.95 -10.73 -17.49
C SER A 202 -19.76 -11.17 -16.05
N ALA A 203 -20.84 -11.15 -15.28
CA ALA A 203 -20.83 -11.56 -13.89
C ALA A 203 -22.15 -12.23 -13.50
N ASP A 204 -22.07 -13.21 -12.61
CA ASP A 204 -23.20 -13.72 -11.85
C ASP A 204 -23.31 -12.90 -10.56
N VAL A 205 -24.38 -12.11 -10.43
CA VAL A 205 -24.54 -11.14 -9.33
C VAL A 205 -25.61 -11.63 -8.36
N PRO A 206 -25.24 -12.04 -7.13
CA PRO A 206 -26.19 -12.54 -6.15
C PRO A 206 -27.29 -11.50 -5.83
N GLY A 207 -28.55 -11.94 -5.85
CA GLY A 207 -29.71 -11.10 -5.55
C GLY A 207 -30.30 -10.35 -6.75
N LEU A 208 -29.79 -10.58 -7.95
CA LEU A 208 -30.39 -10.17 -9.23
C LEU A 208 -31.12 -11.32 -9.94
N ASP A 209 -31.57 -12.32 -9.20
CA ASP A 209 -32.33 -13.50 -9.63
C ASP A 209 -33.84 -13.27 -9.70
N GLY A 210 -34.37 -12.32 -8.92
CA GLY A 210 -35.79 -11.92 -8.94
C GLY A 210 -36.10 -10.73 -9.85
N THR A 211 -37.21 -10.02 -9.58
CA THR A 211 -37.52 -8.75 -10.25
C THR A 211 -36.52 -7.68 -9.85
N VAL A 212 -35.87 -7.07 -10.84
CA VAL A 212 -34.89 -5.98 -10.66
C VAL A 212 -35.42 -4.69 -11.27
N GLN A 213 -34.75 -3.58 -10.98
CA GLN A 213 -34.91 -2.33 -11.71
C GLN A 213 -33.86 -2.28 -12.82
N ALA A 214 -34.27 -1.87 -14.01
CA ALA A 214 -33.42 -1.81 -15.19
C ALA A 214 -33.60 -0.47 -15.91
N GLY A 215 -32.50 0.21 -16.25
CA GLY A 215 -32.61 1.51 -16.92
C GLY A 215 -31.32 2.28 -17.07
N LEU A 216 -31.47 3.59 -17.26
CA LEU A 216 -30.40 4.55 -17.50
C LEU A 216 -29.96 5.20 -16.19
N PHE A 217 -28.67 5.41 -16.00
CA PHE A 217 -28.16 6.15 -14.83
C PHE A 217 -27.07 7.15 -15.20
N VAL A 218 -26.96 8.19 -14.37
CA VAL A 218 -25.89 9.19 -14.45
C VAL A 218 -25.40 9.53 -13.04
N THR A 219 -24.08 9.58 -12.87
CA THR A 219 -23.44 10.06 -11.66
C THR A 219 -22.09 10.70 -11.95
N SER A 220 -21.61 11.53 -11.04
CA SER A 220 -20.33 12.22 -11.18
C SER A 220 -19.69 12.41 -9.80
N PRO A 221 -18.58 11.70 -9.52
CA PRO A 221 -17.88 11.87 -8.27
C PRO A 221 -17.34 13.29 -8.16
N MET A 222 -17.10 13.73 -6.92
CA MET A 222 -16.51 15.04 -6.66
C MET A 222 -15.20 15.20 -7.43
N VAL A 223 -14.96 16.40 -7.94
CA VAL A 223 -13.67 16.72 -8.54
C VAL A 223 -12.78 17.27 -7.45
N THR A 224 -11.77 16.48 -7.09
CA THR A 224 -10.76 16.87 -6.11
C THR A 224 -9.51 17.35 -6.83
N ARG A 225 -9.16 18.62 -6.63
CA ARG A 225 -7.90 19.20 -7.09
C ARG A 225 -6.98 19.40 -5.90
N MET A 226 -5.77 18.91 -6.03
CA MET A 226 -4.73 19.04 -5.01
C MET A 226 -3.60 19.84 -5.59
N GLU A 227 -3.33 20.98 -5.00
CA GLU A 227 -2.17 21.80 -5.33
C GLU A 227 -1.33 21.95 -4.06
N ARG A 228 -0.01 21.84 -4.21
CA ARG A 228 0.91 22.12 -3.11
C ARG A 228 1.96 23.10 -3.56
N SER A 229 2.11 24.17 -2.77
CA SER A 229 3.20 25.13 -2.87
C SER A 229 3.86 25.30 -1.51
N PHE A 230 5.11 24.87 -1.40
CA PHE A 230 5.98 25.08 -0.23
C PHE A 230 5.34 24.77 1.13
N GLY A 231 4.87 23.54 1.31
CA GLY A 231 4.31 23.07 2.59
C GLY A 231 2.82 23.37 2.82
N ALA A 232 2.22 24.27 2.05
CA ALA A 232 0.78 24.48 2.05
C ALA A 232 0.12 23.58 0.99
N VAL A 233 -0.69 22.63 1.44
CA VAL A 233 -1.57 21.82 0.57
C VAL A 233 -2.93 22.48 0.53
N SER A 234 -3.39 22.84 -0.67
CA SER A 234 -4.80 23.16 -0.93
C SER A 234 -5.46 21.94 -1.55
N VAL A 235 -6.51 21.44 -0.88
CA VAL A 235 -7.42 20.43 -1.41
C VAL A 235 -8.74 21.13 -1.70
N ASP A 236 -9.03 21.32 -2.98
CA ASP A 236 -10.31 21.87 -3.44
C ASP A 236 -11.16 20.70 -3.96
N SER A 237 -12.15 20.29 -3.17
CA SER A 237 -13.11 19.24 -3.51
C SER A 237 -14.44 19.88 -3.86
N ARG A 238 -14.77 19.93 -5.15
CA ARG A 238 -16.04 20.49 -5.61
C ARG A 238 -17.03 19.39 -5.95
N PRO A 239 -18.30 19.51 -5.52
CA PRO A 239 -19.36 18.66 -6.05
C PRO A 239 -19.41 18.80 -7.58
N ALA A 240 -19.58 17.69 -8.28
CA ALA A 240 -19.60 17.67 -9.73
C ALA A 240 -20.93 17.09 -10.21
N ARG A 241 -21.50 17.73 -11.23
CA ARG A 241 -22.71 17.26 -11.91
C ARG A 241 -22.37 16.88 -13.32
N ALA A 242 -22.88 15.72 -13.74
CA ALA A 242 -22.83 15.30 -15.13
C ALA A 242 -24.24 15.23 -15.72
N THR A 243 -24.37 15.62 -16.99
CA THR A 243 -25.59 15.48 -17.79
C THR A 243 -25.29 14.60 -18.99
N ALA A 244 -26.03 13.52 -19.13
CA ALA A 244 -25.94 12.63 -20.27
C ALA A 244 -27.17 12.75 -21.17
N GLU A 245 -26.94 12.69 -22.47
CA GLU A 245 -27.96 12.58 -23.51
C GLU A 245 -27.94 11.15 -24.05
N PHE A 246 -29.06 10.45 -23.86
CA PHE A 246 -29.28 9.09 -24.30
C PHE A 246 -30.24 9.08 -25.47
N GLY A 247 -29.85 8.44 -26.57
CA GLY A 247 -30.67 8.21 -27.75
C GLY A 247 -30.89 6.72 -27.99
N GLN A 248 -31.92 6.41 -28.77
CA GLN A 248 -32.22 5.05 -29.25
C GLN A 248 -32.31 4.01 -28.11
N VAL A 249 -32.99 4.39 -27.02
CA VAL A 249 -33.20 3.51 -25.88
C VAL A 249 -34.17 2.40 -26.24
N ALA A 250 -33.66 1.17 -26.29
CA ALA A 250 -34.43 -0.04 -26.56
C ALA A 250 -34.35 -0.98 -25.35
N VAL A 251 -35.50 -1.46 -24.89
CA VAL A 251 -35.60 -2.38 -23.76
C VAL A 251 -36.51 -3.55 -24.10
N SER A 252 -36.10 -4.76 -23.72
CA SER A 252 -36.85 -6.00 -23.86
C SER A 252 -36.97 -6.69 -22.49
N GLY A 253 -38.13 -7.28 -22.23
CA GLY A 253 -38.45 -7.96 -20.95
C GLY A 253 -38.95 -7.03 -19.83
N THR A 254 -38.82 -5.71 -19.96
CA THR A 254 -39.24 -4.75 -18.92
C THR A 254 -40.75 -4.49 -18.91
N GLN A 255 -41.32 -4.17 -17.75
CA GLN A 255 -42.74 -3.86 -17.53
C GLN A 255 -42.94 -2.51 -16.82
N GLY A 256 -44.13 -1.91 -17.01
CA GLY A 256 -44.54 -0.65 -16.38
C GLY A 256 -43.97 0.60 -17.06
N ASP A 257 -44.30 1.80 -16.56
CA ASP A 257 -43.80 3.06 -17.09
C ASP A 257 -42.40 3.41 -16.55
N TRP A 258 -41.70 4.31 -17.25
CA TRP A 258 -40.43 4.85 -16.79
C TRP A 258 -40.60 5.62 -15.48
N ARG A 259 -39.82 5.25 -14.47
CA ARG A 259 -39.74 5.93 -13.18
C ARG A 259 -38.44 6.70 -13.09
N HIS A 260 -38.50 7.87 -12.47
CA HIS A 260 -37.34 8.73 -12.30
C HIS A 260 -37.03 8.90 -10.81
N THR A 261 -35.90 8.37 -10.36
CA THR A 261 -35.55 8.29 -8.95
C THR A 261 -34.13 8.82 -8.70
N GLY A 262 -33.96 9.60 -7.65
CA GLY A 262 -32.65 9.90 -7.09
C GLY A 262 -32.33 8.82 -6.08
N VAL A 263 -31.29 8.03 -6.35
CA VAL A 263 -30.77 7.07 -5.38
C VAL A 263 -29.68 7.82 -4.60
N GLY A 264 -29.72 7.79 -3.27
CA GLY A 264 -28.85 8.61 -2.42
C GLY A 264 -29.19 10.11 -2.41
N GLY A 265 -28.39 10.94 -1.69
CA GLY A 265 -28.59 12.40 -1.69
C GLY A 265 -28.25 13.21 -0.44
N ARG A 266 -27.54 12.67 0.57
CA ARG A 266 -26.98 13.48 1.68
C ARG A 266 -25.47 13.25 1.77
N LEU A 267 -24.70 14.16 1.17
CA LEU A 267 -23.24 14.12 1.15
C LEU A 267 -22.63 14.23 2.59
N PRO A 268 -21.36 13.82 2.79
CA PRO A 268 -20.56 14.16 3.97
C PRO A 268 -20.51 15.68 4.21
N ALA A 269 -20.36 16.09 5.47
CA ALA A 269 -20.35 17.52 5.83
C ALA A 269 -19.06 18.16 5.30
N GLY A 270 -19.18 19.30 4.60
CA GLY A 270 -18.06 19.99 3.95
C GLY A 270 -18.20 20.09 2.42
N ALA A 271 -19.06 19.27 1.81
CA ALA A 271 -19.61 19.59 0.49
C ALA A 271 -20.73 20.64 0.71
N GLY A 272 -20.62 21.79 0.04
CA GLY A 272 -21.58 22.88 0.14
C GLY A 272 -23.03 22.45 -0.03
N GLU A 273 -23.91 23.29 0.49
CA GLU A 273 -25.37 23.19 0.55
C GLU A 273 -26.02 22.42 -0.62
N SER A 274 -26.95 21.52 -0.25
CA SER A 274 -27.96 20.86 -1.09
C SER A 274 -27.68 20.84 -2.59
N GLU A 275 -26.98 19.79 -3.05
CA GLU A 275 -27.08 19.39 -4.44
C GLU A 275 -28.56 19.13 -4.77
N GLY A 276 -29.24 20.10 -5.40
CA GLY A 276 -30.63 19.95 -5.84
C GLY A 276 -30.86 18.63 -6.59
N ALA A 277 -31.94 17.92 -6.27
CA ALA A 277 -32.25 16.61 -6.84
C ALA A 277 -31.95 16.58 -8.35
N GLY A 278 -31.10 15.65 -8.80
CA GLY A 278 -30.76 15.50 -10.21
C GLY A 278 -32.02 15.45 -11.09
N THR A 279 -31.98 16.08 -12.25
CA THR A 279 -33.12 16.16 -13.16
C THR A 279 -33.07 15.05 -14.19
N SER A 280 -34.22 14.70 -14.73
CA SER A 280 -34.31 13.73 -15.81
C SER A 280 -35.57 13.98 -16.61
N THR A 281 -35.45 14.14 -17.91
CA THR A 281 -36.55 14.39 -18.85
C THR A 281 -36.44 13.45 -20.04
N GLY A 282 -37.56 13.15 -20.69
CA GLY A 282 -37.59 12.30 -21.88
C GLY A 282 -38.76 11.33 -21.89
N THR A 283 -39.24 11.00 -23.09
CA THR A 283 -40.26 9.98 -23.34
C THR A 283 -39.87 9.22 -24.62
N GLY A 284 -40.22 7.93 -24.70
CA GLY A 284 -40.28 7.23 -25.99
C GLY A 284 -38.97 7.04 -26.77
N GLY A 285 -37.80 6.94 -26.11
CA GLY A 285 -36.55 6.48 -26.75
C GLY A 285 -35.36 7.43 -26.63
N ALA A 286 -35.57 8.65 -26.14
CA ALA A 286 -34.49 9.60 -25.83
C ALA A 286 -34.67 10.20 -24.44
N PHE A 287 -33.57 10.37 -23.71
CA PHE A 287 -33.57 10.89 -22.34
C PHE A 287 -32.39 11.83 -22.10
N THR A 288 -32.63 12.89 -21.35
CA THR A 288 -31.58 13.72 -20.77
C THR A 288 -31.59 13.51 -19.27
N VAL A 289 -30.47 13.10 -18.69
CA VAL A 289 -30.36 12.75 -17.28
C VAL A 289 -29.18 13.47 -16.66
N THR A 290 -29.44 14.21 -15.58
CA THR A 290 -28.44 14.93 -14.80
C THR A 290 -28.31 14.28 -13.43
N GLY A 291 -27.10 13.93 -13.05
CA GLY A 291 -26.80 13.27 -11.77
C GLY A 291 -25.51 13.75 -11.13
N SER A 292 -25.38 13.47 -9.84
CA SER A 292 -24.22 13.73 -8.99
C SER A 292 -24.07 12.62 -7.95
N GLY A 293 -22.91 12.57 -7.30
CA GLY A 293 -22.55 11.53 -6.33
C GLY A 293 -21.66 10.46 -6.97
N ASP A 294 -21.66 9.25 -6.44
CA ASP A 294 -20.96 8.14 -7.08
C ASP A 294 -21.61 6.79 -6.77
N ILE A 295 -21.33 5.79 -7.60
CA ILE A 295 -21.64 4.38 -7.39
C ILE A 295 -20.32 3.59 -7.36
N ALA A 296 -19.74 3.45 -6.15
CA ALA A 296 -18.39 2.91 -5.96
C ALA A 296 -18.14 2.51 -4.49
N PRO A 297 -17.02 1.82 -4.16
CA PRO A 297 -16.60 1.60 -2.78
C PRO A 297 -16.20 2.93 -2.15
N ALA A 298 -16.58 3.14 -0.89
CA ALA A 298 -16.11 4.28 -0.13
C ALA A 298 -14.69 3.96 0.38
N VAL A 299 -13.70 4.65 -0.19
CA VAL A 299 -12.30 4.50 0.24
C VAL A 299 -12.02 5.53 1.33
N GLN A 300 -11.56 5.07 2.49
CA GLN A 300 -11.14 5.95 3.58
C GLN A 300 -9.72 6.47 3.35
N ASP A 301 -9.48 7.72 3.76
CA ASP A 301 -8.18 8.38 3.64
C ASP A 301 -7.15 7.92 4.68
N MET A 302 -7.55 7.18 5.73
CA MET A 302 -6.64 6.64 6.76
C MET A 302 -6.51 5.10 6.71
N ASP A 303 -5.27 4.58 6.85
CA ASP A 303 -4.92 3.16 6.76
C ASP A 303 -4.67 2.65 8.17
N LEU A 304 -5.68 2.04 8.79
CA LEU A 304 -5.53 1.57 10.17
C LEU A 304 -4.38 0.57 10.34
N GLY A 305 -4.14 -0.28 9.33
CA GLY A 305 -3.06 -1.26 9.37
C GLY A 305 -1.70 -0.56 9.37
N ALA A 306 -1.45 0.34 8.43
CA ALA A 306 -0.21 1.11 8.37
C ALA A 306 -0.03 2.03 9.58
N THR A 307 -1.09 2.70 10.06
CA THR A 307 -1.05 3.54 11.27
C THR A 307 -0.58 2.75 12.48
N SER A 308 -1.07 1.51 12.65
CA SER A 308 -0.64 0.63 13.74
C SER A 308 0.82 0.13 13.62
N LEU A 309 1.49 0.36 12.49
CA LEU A 309 2.88 -0.04 12.23
C LEU A 309 3.84 1.17 12.09
N SER A 310 3.32 2.38 12.25
CA SER A 310 4.03 3.65 12.07
C SER A 310 5.30 3.79 12.94
N GLY A 311 5.36 3.11 14.10
CA GLY A 311 6.52 3.16 14.98
C GLY A 311 7.81 2.61 14.36
N THR A 312 7.72 1.84 13.27
CA THR A 312 8.90 1.39 12.50
C THR A 312 9.71 2.56 11.94
N GLN A 313 9.06 3.71 11.67
CA GLN A 313 9.73 4.93 11.20
C GLN A 313 10.68 5.53 12.24
N LEU A 314 10.33 5.49 13.53
CA LEU A 314 11.24 5.96 14.59
C LEU A 314 12.17 4.83 15.08
N GLY A 315 11.70 3.59 15.09
CA GLY A 315 12.49 2.40 15.39
C GLY A 315 13.70 2.23 14.47
N LEU A 316 13.61 2.69 13.22
CA LEU A 316 14.69 2.60 12.25
C LEU A 316 16.01 3.23 12.74
N VAL A 317 15.95 4.28 13.56
CA VAL A 317 17.17 4.98 14.04
C VAL A 317 18.01 4.05 14.92
N LEU A 318 17.37 3.31 15.82
CA LEU A 318 18.05 2.35 16.69
C LEU A 318 18.51 1.11 15.91
N ILE A 319 17.74 0.67 14.92
CA ILE A 319 18.13 -0.43 14.02
C ILE A 319 19.32 -0.04 13.14
N ALA A 320 19.34 1.19 12.61
CA ALA A 320 20.47 1.74 11.87
C ALA A 320 21.72 1.84 12.75
N ALA A 321 21.56 2.28 14.00
CA ALA A 321 22.63 2.31 14.98
C ALA A 321 23.20 0.92 15.24
N LEU A 322 22.35 -0.08 15.48
CA LEU A 322 22.73 -1.48 15.65
C LEU A 322 23.52 -2.00 14.44
N GLY A 323 22.99 -1.83 13.22
CA GLY A 323 23.61 -2.29 11.98
C GLY A 323 24.98 -1.66 11.72
N ALA A 324 25.09 -0.34 11.84
CA ALA A 324 26.35 0.37 11.66
C ALA A 324 27.41 -0.05 12.71
N LEU A 325 27.01 -0.07 13.99
CA LEU A 325 27.89 -0.44 15.08
C LEU A 325 28.39 -1.89 14.97
N PHE A 326 27.57 -2.82 14.45
CA PHE A 326 27.91 -4.25 14.35
C PHE A 326 29.23 -4.50 13.59
N VAL A 327 29.55 -3.63 12.63
CA VAL A 327 30.82 -3.63 11.89
C VAL A 327 31.82 -2.58 12.40
N THR A 328 31.39 -1.34 12.67
CA THR A 328 32.33 -0.25 13.02
C THR A 328 32.97 -0.43 14.39
N ALA A 329 32.34 -1.19 15.29
CA ALA A 329 32.90 -1.47 16.61
C ALA A 329 34.11 -2.42 16.57
N GLU A 330 34.33 -3.14 15.46
CA GLU A 330 35.57 -3.89 15.21
C GLU A 330 36.68 -2.98 14.68
N TYR A 331 36.34 -2.07 13.75
CA TYR A 331 37.27 -1.07 13.25
C TYR A 331 37.83 -0.20 14.39
N ARG A 332 36.96 0.26 15.30
CA ARG A 332 37.36 1.10 16.43
C ARG A 332 38.31 0.40 17.41
N ARG A 333 38.20 -0.93 17.56
CA ARG A 333 39.01 -1.72 18.51
C ARG A 333 40.18 -2.45 17.84
N GLY A 334 40.42 -2.25 16.55
CA GLY A 334 41.45 -2.96 15.79
C GLY A 334 41.18 -4.45 15.54
N MET A 335 40.07 -5.01 16.07
CA MET A 335 39.73 -6.43 15.95
C MET A 335 39.43 -6.86 14.51
N ILE A 336 39.15 -5.93 13.60
CA ILE A 336 38.91 -6.26 12.19
C ILE A 336 40.13 -6.95 11.54
N ARG A 337 41.37 -6.64 12.00
CA ARG A 337 42.60 -7.25 11.52
C ARG A 337 42.69 -8.72 11.91
N THR A 338 42.32 -9.06 13.15
CA THR A 338 42.33 -10.45 13.63
C THR A 338 41.24 -11.26 12.93
N THR A 339 40.05 -10.68 12.69
CA THR A 339 38.98 -11.34 11.92
C THR A 339 39.44 -11.69 10.50
N PHE A 340 40.14 -10.78 9.81
CA PHE A 340 40.62 -11.04 8.45
C PHE A 340 41.90 -11.89 8.38
N ALA A 341 42.71 -11.90 9.43
CA ALA A 341 43.81 -12.85 9.56
C ALA A 341 43.30 -14.28 9.76
N ALA A 342 42.22 -14.45 10.52
CA ALA A 342 41.57 -15.73 10.74
C ALA A 342 40.76 -16.22 9.53
N SER A 343 40.18 -15.32 8.72
CA SER A 343 39.46 -15.69 7.50
C SER A 343 39.89 -14.85 6.29
N PRO A 344 40.73 -15.40 5.38
CA PRO A 344 41.31 -14.65 4.26
C PRO A 344 40.27 -14.21 3.22
N ARG A 345 39.08 -14.84 3.20
CA ARG A 345 37.98 -14.47 2.29
C ARG A 345 37.15 -13.32 2.88
N ARG A 346 37.76 -12.13 2.98
CA ARG A 346 37.21 -10.92 3.65
C ARG A 346 35.76 -10.57 3.27
N GLY A 347 35.36 -10.82 2.01
CA GLY A 347 33.98 -10.61 1.56
C GLY A 347 32.95 -11.54 2.20
N ARG A 348 33.32 -12.79 2.52
CA ARG A 348 32.42 -13.76 3.17
C ARG A 348 32.09 -13.37 4.60
N VAL A 349 33.05 -12.76 5.31
CA VAL A 349 32.84 -12.23 6.66
C VAL A 349 31.78 -11.15 6.65
N LEU A 350 31.84 -10.21 5.69
CA LEU A 350 30.84 -9.14 5.59
C LEU A 350 29.44 -9.68 5.30
N VAL A 351 29.33 -10.66 4.39
CA VAL A 351 28.06 -11.33 4.09
C VAL A 351 27.53 -12.12 5.30
N ALA A 352 28.39 -12.79 6.05
CA ALA A 352 27.98 -13.48 7.29
C ALA A 352 27.45 -12.50 8.34
N LYS A 353 28.12 -11.35 8.51
CA LYS A 353 27.64 -10.28 9.39
C LYS A 353 26.29 -9.72 8.95
N ALA A 354 26.13 -9.45 7.65
CA ALA A 354 24.87 -8.99 7.06
C ALA A 354 23.74 -10.00 7.30
N ALA A 355 24.00 -11.30 7.09
CA ALA A 355 23.02 -12.35 7.33
C ALA A 355 22.61 -12.45 8.81
N VAL A 356 23.56 -12.39 9.75
CA VAL A 356 23.27 -12.45 11.19
C VAL A 356 22.49 -11.22 11.65
N VAL A 357 22.95 -10.00 11.32
CA VAL A 357 22.25 -8.79 11.74
C VAL A 357 20.87 -8.70 11.09
N GLY A 358 20.76 -9.06 9.81
CA GLY A 358 19.49 -9.09 9.08
C GLY A 358 18.50 -10.10 9.69
N ALA A 359 18.94 -11.31 10.03
CA ALA A 359 18.08 -12.32 10.65
C ALA A 359 17.59 -11.88 12.03
N VAL A 360 18.46 -11.33 12.88
CA VAL A 360 18.09 -10.88 14.23
C VAL A 360 17.12 -9.69 14.17
N THR A 361 17.38 -8.73 13.29
CA THR A 361 16.53 -7.55 13.12
C THR A 361 15.21 -7.88 12.43
N PHE A 362 15.18 -8.87 11.53
CA PHE A 362 13.94 -9.44 10.98
C PHE A 362 13.06 -9.98 12.10
N VAL A 363 13.59 -10.85 12.97
CA VAL A 363 12.84 -11.44 14.08
C VAL A 363 12.37 -10.37 15.06
N ALA A 364 13.24 -9.43 15.44
CA ALA A 364 12.88 -8.34 16.34
C ALA A 364 11.81 -7.43 15.73
N GLY A 365 11.94 -7.09 14.44
CA GLY A 365 10.97 -6.29 13.71
C GLY A 365 9.62 -7.00 13.60
N LEU A 366 9.62 -8.31 13.32
CA LEU A 366 8.41 -9.12 13.28
C LEU A 366 7.70 -9.12 14.64
N VAL A 367 8.42 -9.33 15.73
CA VAL A 367 7.85 -9.26 17.09
C VAL A 367 7.26 -7.88 17.36
N ALA A 368 8.00 -6.81 17.05
CA ALA A 368 7.52 -5.44 17.23
C ALA A 368 6.24 -5.18 16.43
N SER A 369 6.20 -5.56 15.15
CA SER A 369 5.05 -5.37 14.27
C SER A 369 3.83 -6.19 14.67
N VAL A 370 4.02 -7.44 15.11
CA VAL A 370 2.92 -8.28 15.64
C VAL A 370 2.34 -7.64 16.90
N VAL A 371 3.18 -7.25 17.86
CA VAL A 371 2.73 -6.63 19.12
C VAL A 371 2.04 -5.30 18.86
N SER A 372 2.62 -4.43 18.02
CA SER A 372 2.04 -3.15 17.65
C SER A 372 0.67 -3.32 16.98
N PHE A 373 0.51 -4.27 16.07
CA PHE A 373 -0.76 -4.51 15.40
C PHE A 373 -1.82 -5.05 16.38
N VAL A 374 -1.48 -6.09 17.15
CA VAL A 374 -2.41 -6.76 18.08
C VAL A 374 -2.93 -5.82 19.17
N ILE A 375 -2.08 -4.93 19.68
CA ILE A 375 -2.48 -3.97 20.73
C ILE A 375 -3.05 -2.68 20.11
N GLY A 376 -2.47 -2.21 19.01
CA GLY A 376 -2.84 -0.95 18.36
C GLY A 376 -4.22 -0.97 17.72
N GLN A 377 -4.65 -2.10 17.13
CA GLN A 377 -5.98 -2.20 16.52
C GLN A 377 -7.12 -1.97 17.54
N PRO A 378 -7.18 -2.68 18.69
CA PRO A 378 -8.17 -2.40 19.74
C PRO A 378 -8.17 -0.95 20.24
N MET A 379 -6.99 -0.33 20.38
CA MET A 379 -6.87 1.08 20.78
C MET A 379 -7.50 2.03 19.74
N LEU A 380 -7.20 1.81 18.45
CA LEU A 380 -7.83 2.57 17.37
C LEU A 380 -9.37 2.41 17.41
N ARG A 381 -9.88 1.19 17.67
CA ARG A 381 -11.33 0.94 17.81
C ARG A 381 -11.95 1.67 19.01
N ALA A 382 -11.27 1.66 20.15
CA ALA A 382 -11.70 2.38 21.34
C ALA A 382 -11.80 3.89 21.08
N ASN A 383 -10.96 4.41 20.19
CA ASN A 383 -10.93 5.80 19.75
C ASN A 383 -11.91 6.16 18.61
N GLY A 384 -12.86 5.28 18.28
CA GLY A 384 -13.96 5.59 17.35
C GLY A 384 -13.79 5.06 15.92
N HIS A 385 -12.66 4.42 15.60
CA HIS A 385 -12.39 3.85 14.26
C HIS A 385 -13.14 2.52 14.03
N LYS A 386 -14.47 2.56 14.11
CA LYS A 386 -15.32 1.37 14.12
C LYS A 386 -15.88 1.04 12.72
N PRO A 387 -16.27 -0.23 12.47
CA PRO A 387 -17.04 -0.57 11.28
C PRO A 387 -18.40 0.15 11.27
N PRO A 388 -19.02 0.37 10.09
CA PRO A 388 -18.52 0.03 8.75
C PRO A 388 -17.54 1.07 8.18
N GLN A 389 -17.35 2.21 8.86
CA GLN A 389 -16.51 3.29 8.35
C GLN A 389 -15.06 2.85 8.19
N PHE A 390 -14.54 2.10 9.16
CA PHE A 390 -13.22 1.49 9.09
C PHE A 390 -13.36 -0.03 9.09
N ALA A 391 -12.97 -0.66 7.98
CA ALA A 391 -13.05 -2.11 7.78
C ALA A 391 -12.40 -2.88 8.94
N GLU A 392 -12.96 -4.04 9.27
CA GLU A 392 -12.31 -4.98 10.19
C GLU A 392 -11.06 -5.54 9.53
N LEU A 393 -9.93 -5.46 10.24
CA LEU A 393 -8.65 -5.99 9.79
C LEU A 393 -8.36 -7.22 10.63
N HIS A 394 -8.32 -8.38 9.98
CA HIS A 394 -7.95 -9.62 10.62
C HIS A 394 -6.48 -9.93 10.35
N PHE A 395 -5.84 -10.59 11.31
CA PHE A 395 -4.44 -11.02 11.15
C PHE A 395 -4.27 -12.00 9.98
N THR A 396 -5.31 -12.71 9.58
CA THR A 396 -5.32 -13.66 8.46
C THR A 396 -5.44 -13.00 7.08
N ASP A 397 -5.72 -11.70 7.04
CA ASP A 397 -5.88 -11.00 5.78
C ASP A 397 -4.53 -10.87 5.06
N GLY A 398 -4.49 -11.22 3.78
CA GLY A 398 -3.26 -11.19 2.98
C GLY A 398 -2.51 -9.85 3.06
N PRO A 399 -3.19 -8.69 2.91
CA PRO A 399 -2.55 -7.38 3.06
C PRO A 399 -1.95 -7.15 4.45
N VAL A 400 -2.61 -7.61 5.51
CA VAL A 400 -2.13 -7.46 6.90
C VAL A 400 -0.92 -8.36 7.16
N LEU A 401 -0.98 -9.64 6.76
CA LEU A 401 0.15 -10.56 6.87
C LEU A 401 1.39 -10.01 6.16
N ARG A 402 1.20 -9.50 4.94
CA ARG A 402 2.27 -8.86 4.18
C ARG A 402 2.81 -7.62 4.89
N ALA A 403 1.96 -6.77 5.46
CA ALA A 403 2.41 -5.57 6.17
C ALA A 403 3.21 -5.89 7.44
N VAL A 404 2.75 -6.87 8.23
CA VAL A 404 3.42 -7.32 9.47
C VAL A 404 4.74 -8.02 9.15
N ALA A 405 4.74 -9.02 8.26
CA ALA A 405 5.96 -9.73 7.87
C ALA A 405 6.93 -8.82 7.12
N GLY A 406 6.41 -7.98 6.23
CA GLY A 406 7.16 -7.01 5.45
C GLY A 406 7.81 -5.92 6.29
N SER A 407 7.21 -5.53 7.42
CA SER A 407 7.83 -4.61 8.38
C SER A 407 9.08 -5.21 9.04
N GLY A 408 9.07 -6.52 9.31
CA GLY A 408 10.28 -7.25 9.72
C GLY A 408 11.35 -7.22 8.64
N VAL A 409 10.99 -7.48 7.38
CA VAL A 409 11.93 -7.43 6.24
C VAL A 409 12.49 -6.02 6.03
N LEU A 410 11.64 -4.99 6.13
CA LEU A 410 12.00 -3.58 6.04
C LEU A 410 13.10 -3.23 7.06
N LEU A 411 12.89 -3.54 8.34
CA LEU A 411 13.89 -3.25 9.39
C LEU A 411 15.17 -4.07 9.19
N ALA A 412 15.08 -5.31 8.71
CA ALA A 412 16.23 -6.12 8.37
C ALA A 412 17.09 -5.50 7.25
N LEU A 413 16.45 -5.04 6.18
CA LEU A 413 17.11 -4.36 5.07
C LEU A 413 17.77 -3.06 5.55
N ILE A 414 17.12 -2.29 6.42
CA ILE A 414 17.70 -1.07 7.01
C ILE A 414 18.95 -1.39 7.85
N ALA A 415 18.91 -2.45 8.66
CA ALA A 415 20.07 -2.88 9.45
C ALA A 415 21.26 -3.26 8.56
N VAL A 416 20.98 -3.99 7.48
CA VAL A 416 21.99 -4.41 6.50
C VAL A 416 22.53 -3.23 5.70
N LEU A 417 21.70 -2.27 5.31
CA LEU A 417 22.12 -1.01 4.68
C LEU A 417 23.08 -0.24 5.59
N ALA A 418 22.72 -0.08 6.86
CA ALA A 418 23.54 0.61 7.85
C ALA A 418 24.87 -0.10 8.08
N LEU A 419 24.87 -1.43 8.09
CA LEU A 419 26.09 -2.24 8.15
C LEU A 419 26.98 -2.02 6.92
N GLY A 420 26.41 -2.03 5.71
CA GLY A 420 27.15 -1.78 4.48
C GLY A 420 27.79 -0.39 4.44
N LEU A 421 27.04 0.65 4.83
CA LEU A 421 27.56 2.02 4.99
C LEU A 421 28.62 2.10 6.09
N GLY A 422 28.43 1.40 7.21
CA GLY A 422 29.42 1.29 8.28
C GLY A 422 30.74 0.67 7.80
N ALA A 423 30.68 -0.34 6.94
CA ALA A 423 31.85 -0.97 6.34
C ALA A 423 32.57 -0.04 5.33
N LEU A 424 31.83 0.75 4.56
CA LEU A 424 32.37 1.72 3.60
C LEU A 424 33.05 2.90 4.30
N LEU A 425 32.36 3.49 5.27
CA LEU A 425 32.77 4.72 5.97
C LEU A 425 33.74 4.46 7.12
N ARG A 426 33.76 3.22 7.66
CA ARG A 426 34.60 2.79 8.81
C ARG A 426 34.42 3.64 10.08
N ARG A 427 33.36 4.46 10.14
CA ARG A 427 33.03 5.36 11.26
C ARG A 427 31.54 5.25 11.56
N THR A 428 31.19 5.07 12.83
CA THR A 428 29.80 4.86 13.24
C THR A 428 28.92 6.07 13.00
N ALA A 429 29.33 7.25 13.50
CA ALA A 429 28.52 8.46 13.44
C ALA A 429 28.09 8.83 12.01
N PRO A 430 28.98 8.93 11.01
CA PRO A 430 28.55 9.25 9.65
C PRO A 430 27.74 8.13 9.00
N ALA A 431 27.93 6.86 9.37
CA ALA A 431 27.11 5.76 8.85
C ALA A 431 25.66 5.86 9.33
N ILE A 432 25.46 6.10 10.62
CA ILE A 432 24.12 6.32 11.19
C ILE A 432 23.50 7.57 10.58
N ALA A 433 24.24 8.68 10.56
CA ALA A 433 23.74 9.94 10.01
C ALA A 433 23.33 9.80 8.54
N THR A 434 24.09 9.06 7.73
CA THR A 434 23.75 8.82 6.32
C THR A 434 22.44 8.04 6.19
N VAL A 435 22.24 6.98 6.98
CA VAL A 435 20.97 6.24 6.97
C VAL A 435 19.81 7.12 7.41
N VAL A 436 19.98 7.86 8.51
CA VAL A 436 18.93 8.74 9.02
C VAL A 436 18.58 9.81 7.99
N VAL A 437 19.55 10.47 7.37
CA VAL A 437 19.29 11.47 6.31
C VAL A 437 18.60 10.83 5.10
N LEU A 438 19.03 9.64 4.68
CA LEU A 438 18.47 8.94 3.52
C LEU A 438 16.99 8.56 3.69
N PHE A 439 16.50 8.42 4.92
CA PHE A 439 15.10 8.14 5.23
C PHE A 439 14.33 9.37 5.70
N VAL A 440 14.87 10.13 6.64
CA VAL A 440 14.18 11.28 7.25
C VAL A 440 14.13 12.47 6.31
N ALA A 441 15.20 12.76 5.55
CA ALA A 441 15.19 13.92 4.66
C ALA A 441 14.10 13.79 3.59
N PRO A 442 13.94 12.67 2.85
CA PRO A 442 12.83 12.53 1.93
C PRO A 442 11.46 12.67 2.59
N LEU A 443 11.25 12.11 3.79
CA LEU A 443 9.97 12.25 4.51
C LEU A 443 9.63 13.71 4.82
N VAL A 444 10.61 14.49 5.27
CA VAL A 444 10.43 15.93 5.56
C VAL A 444 10.25 16.74 4.28
N LEU A 445 11.08 16.49 3.26
CA LEU A 445 11.01 17.20 1.98
C LEU A 445 9.69 16.92 1.25
N VAL A 446 9.17 15.71 1.36
CA VAL A 446 7.94 15.29 0.71
C VAL A 446 6.75 16.16 1.11
N SER A 447 6.67 16.59 2.37
CA SER A 447 5.61 17.48 2.87
C SER A 447 5.74 18.92 2.35
N ILE A 448 6.91 19.32 1.83
CA ILE A 448 7.22 20.70 1.45
C ILE A 448 7.22 20.88 -0.08
N LEU A 449 7.81 19.94 -0.81
CA LEU A 449 8.04 20.01 -2.27
C LEU A 449 6.75 19.86 -3.08
N PRO A 450 6.65 20.36 -4.33
CA PRO A 450 5.48 20.13 -5.18
C PRO A 450 5.11 18.65 -5.34
N LEU A 451 3.82 18.32 -5.47
CA LEU A 451 3.31 16.94 -5.45
C LEU A 451 4.02 16.01 -6.44
N GLY A 452 4.29 16.47 -7.67
CA GLY A 452 4.99 15.69 -8.68
C GLY A 452 6.42 15.31 -8.23
N LEU A 453 7.16 16.26 -7.67
CA LEU A 453 8.51 16.03 -7.19
C LEU A 453 8.53 15.16 -5.93
N SER A 454 7.58 15.34 -5.02
CA SER A 454 7.46 14.49 -3.84
C SER A 454 7.15 13.04 -4.18
N ARG A 455 6.25 12.79 -5.15
CA ARG A 455 5.98 11.43 -5.65
C ARG A 455 7.22 10.80 -6.26
N PHE A 456 7.95 11.55 -7.09
CA PHE A 456 9.22 11.10 -7.65
C PHE A 456 10.23 10.76 -6.54
N LEU A 457 10.40 11.66 -5.56
CA LEU A 457 11.31 11.47 -4.44
C LEU A 457 10.95 10.22 -3.62
N GLN A 458 9.66 9.98 -3.35
CA GLN A 458 9.22 8.75 -2.66
C GLN A 458 9.44 7.47 -3.47
N GLN A 459 9.39 7.55 -4.80
CA GLN A 459 9.63 6.40 -5.66
C GLN A 459 11.10 6.00 -5.71
N VAL A 460 12.00 6.99 -5.76
CA VAL A 460 13.44 6.72 -5.98
C VAL A 460 14.24 6.60 -4.68
N THR A 461 13.70 7.02 -3.53
CA THR A 461 14.43 6.95 -2.26
C THR A 461 14.15 5.64 -1.51
N PRO A 462 15.02 5.23 -0.57
CA PRO A 462 14.79 4.04 0.27
C PRO A 462 13.53 4.10 1.14
N VAL A 463 12.96 5.30 1.33
CA VAL A 463 11.66 5.51 1.97
C VAL A 463 10.55 4.73 1.28
N ALA A 464 10.68 4.48 -0.03
CA ALA A 464 9.79 3.58 -0.78
C ALA A 464 9.56 2.23 -0.09
N GLY A 465 10.52 1.75 0.73
CA GLY A 465 10.39 0.51 1.49
C GLY A 465 9.19 0.49 2.44
N PHE A 466 8.73 1.64 2.93
CA PHE A 466 7.54 1.74 3.79
C PHE A 466 6.23 1.42 3.05
N ALA A 467 6.22 1.40 1.71
CA ALA A 467 5.08 0.93 0.91
C ALA A 467 4.65 -0.49 1.29
N ILE A 468 5.58 -1.28 1.86
CA ILE A 468 5.25 -2.62 2.36
C ILE A 468 4.22 -2.61 3.49
N GLN A 469 3.90 -1.47 4.10
CA GLN A 469 2.94 -1.39 5.21
C GLN A 469 1.51 -1.04 4.77
N GLU A 470 1.28 -0.64 3.52
CA GLU A 470 -0.06 -0.29 3.03
C GLU A 470 -1.01 -1.48 3.13
N THR A 471 -2.09 -1.42 3.89
CA THR A 471 -3.08 -2.50 3.96
C THR A 471 -4.36 -2.20 3.17
N ARG A 472 -4.53 -0.96 2.69
CA ARG A 472 -5.72 -0.57 1.92
C ARG A 472 -5.78 -1.24 0.55
N THR A 473 -6.98 -1.67 0.20
CA THR A 473 -7.34 -2.04 -1.17
C THR A 473 -7.55 -0.77 -1.99
N ARG A 474 -6.81 -0.62 -3.09
CA ARG A 474 -7.08 0.42 -4.08
C ARG A 474 -8.00 -0.14 -5.15
N TYR A 475 -9.08 0.57 -5.43
CA TYR A 475 -9.98 0.26 -6.53
C TYR A 475 -9.57 1.10 -7.73
N GLY A 476 -9.32 0.45 -8.87
CA GLY A 476 -8.86 1.14 -10.08
C GLY A 476 -9.86 2.16 -10.62
N HIS A 477 -11.13 2.03 -10.23
CA HIS A 477 -12.26 2.87 -10.63
C HIS A 477 -12.69 3.91 -9.59
N VAL A 478 -11.83 4.19 -8.60
CA VAL A 478 -12.04 5.22 -7.59
C VAL A 478 -10.78 6.05 -7.41
N ASP A 479 -10.91 7.37 -7.58
CA ASP A 479 -9.83 8.29 -7.22
C ASP A 479 -9.68 8.34 -5.70
N SER A 480 -8.50 7.96 -5.21
CA SER A 480 -8.17 8.02 -3.78
C SER A 480 -7.27 9.23 -3.53
N LEU A 481 -7.48 9.92 -2.40
CA LEU A 481 -6.60 11.01 -1.96
C LEU A 481 -5.23 10.41 -1.59
N CYS A 482 -4.31 10.36 -2.56
CA CYS A 482 -2.98 9.79 -2.38
C CYS A 482 -1.96 10.90 -2.15
N LEU A 483 -1.91 11.38 -0.90
CA LEU A 483 -0.88 12.31 -0.46
C LEU A 483 0.36 11.53 -0.02
N PRO A 484 1.54 11.91 -0.52
CA PRO A 484 2.81 11.34 -0.08
C PRO A 484 3.00 11.34 1.45
N GLU A 485 2.62 12.42 2.12
CA GLU A 485 2.72 12.62 3.57
C GLU A 485 1.84 11.67 4.40
N ASP A 486 0.74 11.16 3.83
CA ASP A 486 -0.12 10.15 4.47
C ASP A 486 0.41 8.72 4.29
N GLY A 487 1.63 8.59 3.77
CA GLY A 487 2.28 7.30 3.53
C GLY A 487 1.73 6.58 2.30
N CYS A 488 1.20 7.31 1.31
CA CYS A 488 0.73 6.74 0.06
C CYS A 488 1.88 6.54 -0.95
N TYR A 489 2.13 5.29 -1.36
CA TYR A 489 3.18 4.88 -2.29
C TYR A 489 2.57 4.36 -3.60
N PRO A 490 2.54 5.16 -4.68
CA PRO A 490 1.84 4.80 -5.92
C PRO A 490 2.41 3.56 -6.64
N GLN A 491 3.68 3.23 -6.43
CA GLN A 491 4.33 2.03 -6.99
C GLN A 491 3.87 0.72 -6.33
N GLY A 492 3.13 0.80 -5.24
CA GLY A 492 2.66 -0.35 -4.48
C GLY A 492 3.75 -1.05 -3.64
N PRO A 493 3.34 -2.04 -2.84
CA PRO A 493 4.16 -2.52 -1.73
C PRO A 493 5.48 -3.17 -2.11
N TRP A 494 5.44 -4.03 -3.12
CA TRP A 494 6.58 -4.86 -3.50
C TRP A 494 7.65 -4.09 -4.26
N LEU A 495 7.24 -3.19 -5.18
CA LEU A 495 8.18 -2.33 -5.88
C LEU A 495 8.87 -1.36 -4.91
N GLY A 496 8.12 -0.84 -3.92
CA GLY A 496 8.70 0.00 -2.88
C GLY A 496 9.76 -0.72 -2.04
N LEU A 497 9.46 -1.93 -1.55
CA LEU A 497 10.44 -2.78 -0.84
C LEU A 497 11.62 -3.16 -1.73
N GLY A 498 11.36 -3.43 -3.02
CA GLY A 498 12.37 -3.72 -4.03
C GLY A 498 13.37 -2.58 -4.20
N MET A 499 12.91 -1.32 -4.16
CA MET A 499 13.79 -0.16 -4.23
C MET A 499 14.75 -0.11 -3.04
N LEU A 500 14.27 -0.35 -1.81
CA LEU A 500 15.14 -0.45 -0.64
C LEU A 500 16.14 -1.60 -0.79
N ALA A 501 15.69 -2.77 -1.25
CA ALA A 501 16.55 -3.92 -1.48
C ALA A 501 17.65 -3.63 -2.51
N LEU A 502 17.35 -2.84 -3.55
CA LEU A 502 18.33 -2.38 -4.53
C LEU A 502 19.42 -1.51 -3.89
N TYR A 503 19.06 -0.54 -3.06
CA TYR A 503 20.02 0.26 -2.30
C TYR A 503 20.92 -0.60 -1.40
N VAL A 504 20.32 -1.57 -0.71
CA VAL A 504 21.06 -2.54 0.13
C VAL A 504 22.06 -3.32 -0.71
N ALA A 505 21.62 -3.86 -1.86
CA ALA A 505 22.48 -4.64 -2.75
C ALA A 505 23.66 -3.82 -3.28
N VAL A 506 23.41 -2.60 -3.74
CA VAL A 506 24.44 -1.69 -4.25
C VAL A 506 25.46 -1.34 -3.15
N VAL A 507 24.99 -0.93 -1.98
CA VAL A 507 25.88 -0.54 -0.86
C VAL A 507 26.70 -1.74 -0.37
N LEU A 508 26.09 -2.93 -0.23
CA LEU A 508 26.82 -4.13 0.15
C LEU A 508 27.83 -4.54 -0.92
N ALA A 509 27.49 -4.48 -2.21
CA ALA A 509 28.42 -4.79 -3.29
C ALA A 509 29.64 -3.86 -3.26
N LEU A 510 29.42 -2.55 -3.10
CA LEU A 510 30.48 -1.55 -2.95
C LEU A 510 31.33 -1.81 -1.70
N ALA A 511 30.71 -2.19 -0.58
CA ALA A 511 31.40 -2.52 0.66
C ALA A 511 32.30 -3.76 0.50
N VAL A 512 31.76 -4.84 -0.09
CA VAL A 512 32.51 -6.07 -0.39
C VAL A 512 33.68 -5.77 -1.33
N TRP A 513 33.43 -5.00 -2.40
CA TRP A 513 34.46 -4.61 -3.35
C TRP A 513 35.60 -3.82 -2.70
N ARG A 514 35.26 -2.82 -1.86
CA ARG A 514 36.25 -2.00 -1.15
C ARG A 514 37.08 -2.81 -0.15
N VAL A 515 36.45 -3.76 0.57
CA VAL A 515 37.12 -4.64 1.53
C VAL A 515 38.05 -5.64 0.84
N ARG A 516 37.74 -6.06 -0.40
CA ARG A 516 38.62 -6.92 -1.20
C ARG A 516 39.85 -6.19 -1.75
N ARG A 517 39.72 -4.91 -2.10
CA ARG A 517 40.79 -4.14 -2.76
C ARG A 517 41.72 -3.36 -1.83
N ARG A 518 41.31 -3.05 -0.61
CA ARG A 518 42.13 -2.29 0.34
C ARG A 518 42.68 -3.18 1.44
N ASP A 519 43.98 -3.10 1.69
CA ASP A 519 44.60 -3.62 2.89
C ASP A 519 44.21 -2.80 4.13
N VAL A 520 44.29 -3.46 5.30
CA VAL A 520 43.65 -3.08 6.56
C VAL A 520 44.65 -2.63 7.60
#